data_AF-A0A1Y3TZ14-F1
#
_entry.id   AF-A0A1Y3TZ14-F1
#
_cell.length_a   1.000
_cell.length_b   1.000
_cell.length_c   1.000
_cell.angle_alpha   90.00
_cell.angle_beta   90.00
_cell.angle_gamma   90.00
#
_symmetry.space_group_name_H-M   'P 1'
#
loop_
_entity.id
_entity.type
_entity.pdbx_description
1 polymer ?
#
loop_
_entity_poly.entity_id
_entity_poly.type
_entity_poly.pdbx_seq_one_letter_code
_entity_poly.pdbx_strand_id
1 'polypeptide(L)'
;MSPNLYDRTNRLKDDIIRLKNAVCAYEMTDAAKYPENFEDLGMDIAMRAEAIACTARNLVGSYPVSSRKRMLHTVTDAQGIEVMETEMGYEIIIPQLLPKRKGRQNVVFLLEPLSFALECFCREKEICRMEQAFICYTYEYAKGIPVRGIRDYDNLEAKEVLDVINAFFLLDDSGAFCELHYRTKVGKKNCTHIEIRRKTGQMWYPEMALESV
;
A
#
# COMPACT_ATOMS: atom_id res chain seq x y z
N MET A 1 -23.20 22.51 13.72
CA MET A 1 -22.16 21.89 12.86
C MET A 1 -21.68 22.96 11.90
N SER A 2 -20.37 23.19 11.74
CA SER A 2 -19.91 24.23 10.81
C SER A 2 -20.39 23.88 9.38
N PRO A 3 -20.81 24.86 8.56
CA PRO A 3 -21.34 24.60 7.20
C PRO A 3 -20.41 23.71 6.35
N ASN A 4 -19.10 23.93 6.47
CA ASN A 4 -18.06 23.13 5.82
C ASN A 4 -18.08 21.64 6.21
N LEU A 5 -18.32 21.31 7.49
CA LEU A 5 -18.37 19.92 7.94
C LEU A 5 -19.61 19.19 7.42
N TYR A 6 -20.76 19.90 7.37
CA TYR A 6 -22.01 19.35 6.83
C TYR A 6 -21.88 18.99 5.35
N ASP A 7 -21.31 19.89 4.54
CA ASP A 7 -21.07 19.66 3.11
C ASP A 7 -20.13 18.49 2.87
N ARG A 8 -19.08 18.36 3.69
CA ARG A 8 -18.13 17.23 3.61
C ARG A 8 -18.78 15.91 3.97
N THR A 9 -19.64 15.89 5.00
CA THR A 9 -20.39 14.68 5.36
C THR A 9 -21.39 14.29 4.26
N ASN A 10 -22.05 15.24 3.61
CA ASN A 10 -22.96 14.94 2.50
C ASN A 10 -22.22 14.40 1.27
N ARG A 11 -21.08 14.99 0.90
CA ARG A 11 -20.22 14.44 -0.17
C ARG A 11 -19.79 13.00 0.12
N LEU A 12 -19.39 12.72 1.37
CA LEU A 12 -19.04 11.36 1.78
C LEU A 12 -20.21 10.38 1.61
N LYS A 13 -21.44 10.78 1.96
CA LYS A 13 -22.64 9.96 1.75
C LYS A 13 -22.86 9.67 0.26
N ASP A 14 -22.74 10.68 -0.59
CA ASP A 14 -22.91 10.53 -2.04
C ASP A 14 -21.87 9.57 -2.62
N ASP A 15 -20.62 9.67 -2.18
CA ASP A 15 -19.55 8.77 -2.64
C ASP A 15 -19.77 7.33 -2.16
N ILE A 16 -20.26 7.11 -0.93
CA ILE A 16 -20.66 5.79 -0.44
C ILE A 16 -21.79 5.20 -1.29
N ILE A 17 -22.79 5.99 -1.67
CA ILE A 17 -23.87 5.54 -2.56
C ILE A 17 -23.31 5.13 -3.92
N ARG A 18 -22.37 5.90 -4.48
CA ARG A 18 -21.70 5.57 -5.75
C ARG A 18 -20.89 4.28 -5.65
N LEU A 19 -20.13 4.10 -4.56
CA LEU A 19 -19.40 2.86 -4.30
C LEU A 19 -20.35 1.67 -4.23
N LYS A 20 -21.45 1.78 -3.50
CA LYS A 20 -22.49 0.74 -3.43
C LYS A 20 -23.00 0.38 -4.82
N ASN A 21 -23.33 1.38 -5.64
CA ASN A 21 -23.85 1.14 -6.98
C ASN A 21 -22.80 0.47 -7.89
N ALA A 22 -21.52 0.83 -7.77
CA ALA A 22 -20.44 0.19 -8.51
C ALA A 22 -20.27 -1.29 -8.09
N VAL A 23 -20.35 -1.60 -6.79
CA VAL A 23 -20.32 -2.99 -6.28
C VAL A 23 -21.49 -3.80 -6.84
N CYS A 24 -22.72 -3.25 -6.84
CA CYS A 24 -23.86 -3.93 -7.45
C CYS A 24 -23.68 -4.16 -8.96
N ALA A 25 -23.11 -3.20 -9.69
CA ALA A 25 -22.83 -3.36 -11.12
C ALA A 25 -21.78 -4.45 -11.38
N TYR A 26 -20.73 -4.52 -10.56
CA TYR A 26 -19.69 -5.54 -10.65
C TYR A 26 -20.26 -6.95 -10.39
N GLU A 27 -21.10 -7.11 -9.38
CA GLU A 27 -21.78 -8.37 -9.06
C GLU A 27 -22.64 -8.89 -10.24
N MET A 28 -23.30 -7.97 -10.95
CA MET A 28 -24.15 -8.32 -12.09
C MET A 28 -23.37 -8.52 -13.41
N THR A 29 -22.07 -8.23 -13.44
CA THR A 29 -21.25 -8.31 -14.64
C THR A 29 -20.70 -9.73 -14.84
N ASP A 30 -21.01 -10.33 -15.98
CA ASP A 30 -20.45 -11.62 -16.38
C ASP A 30 -18.97 -11.45 -16.79
N ALA A 31 -18.06 -11.86 -15.91
CA ALA A 31 -16.62 -11.77 -16.11
C ALA A 31 -16.09 -12.63 -17.27
N ALA A 32 -16.81 -13.68 -17.68
CA ALA A 32 -16.42 -14.52 -18.81
C ALA A 32 -16.80 -13.85 -20.13
N LYS A 33 -17.94 -13.15 -20.16
CA LYS A 33 -18.45 -12.46 -21.34
C LYS A 33 -17.87 -11.06 -21.54
N TYR A 34 -17.63 -10.33 -20.46
CA TYR A 34 -17.15 -8.94 -20.48
C TYR A 34 -15.95 -8.73 -19.53
N PRO A 35 -14.80 -9.36 -19.81
CA PRO A 35 -13.65 -9.34 -18.90
C PRO A 35 -13.08 -7.94 -18.67
N GLU A 36 -12.99 -7.10 -19.71
CA GLU A 36 -12.47 -5.73 -19.58
C GLU A 36 -13.36 -4.86 -18.68
N ASN A 37 -14.69 -4.89 -18.89
CA ASN A 37 -15.64 -4.15 -18.06
C ASN A 37 -15.59 -4.62 -16.60
N PHE A 38 -15.43 -5.92 -16.37
CA PHE A 38 -15.29 -6.49 -15.05
C PHE A 38 -14.03 -5.96 -14.35
N GLU A 39 -12.87 -5.98 -15.02
CA GLU A 39 -11.63 -5.42 -14.47
C GLU A 39 -11.73 -3.92 -14.18
N ASP A 40 -12.33 -3.14 -15.09
CA ASP A 40 -12.49 -1.70 -14.91
C ASP A 40 -13.41 -1.34 -13.75
N LEU A 41 -14.52 -2.07 -13.59
CA LEU A 41 -15.44 -1.91 -12.45
C LEU A 41 -14.75 -2.28 -11.13
N GLY A 42 -14.00 -3.38 -11.10
CA GLY A 42 -13.24 -3.78 -9.91
C GLY A 42 -12.22 -2.72 -9.50
N MET A 43 -11.52 -2.14 -10.48
CA MET A 43 -10.59 -1.04 -10.23
C MET A 43 -11.31 0.24 -9.76
N ASP A 44 -12.47 0.57 -10.35
CA ASP A 44 -13.28 1.72 -9.92
C ASP A 44 -13.77 1.57 -8.46
N ILE A 45 -14.21 0.37 -8.08
CA ILE A 45 -14.59 0.05 -6.69
C ILE A 45 -13.41 0.28 -5.75
N ALA A 46 -12.23 -0.28 -6.04
CA ALA A 46 -11.05 -0.13 -5.21
C ALA A 46 -10.68 1.35 -5.03
N MET A 47 -10.55 2.10 -6.12
CA MET A 47 -10.20 3.53 -6.05
C MET A 47 -11.21 4.35 -5.26
N ARG A 48 -12.52 4.10 -5.44
CA ARG A 48 -13.56 4.81 -4.68
C ARG A 48 -13.47 4.50 -3.20
N ALA A 49 -13.24 3.25 -2.83
CA ALA A 49 -13.04 2.86 -1.44
C ALA A 49 -11.87 3.63 -0.81
N GLU A 50 -10.75 3.77 -1.52
CA GLU A 50 -9.59 4.51 -1.04
C GLU A 50 -9.85 6.01 -0.91
N ALA A 51 -10.52 6.62 -1.89
CA ALA A 51 -10.92 8.02 -1.83
C ALA A 51 -11.88 8.30 -0.65
N ILE A 52 -12.82 7.39 -0.39
CA ILE A 52 -13.73 7.43 0.76
C ILE A 52 -12.92 7.32 2.06
N ALA A 53 -11.94 6.41 2.15
CA ALA A 53 -11.07 6.28 3.31
C ALA A 53 -10.30 7.57 3.61
N CYS A 54 -9.70 8.20 2.59
CA CYS A 54 -9.05 9.52 2.70
C CYS A 54 -10.01 10.60 3.20
N THR A 55 -11.20 10.68 2.59
CA THR A 55 -12.21 11.69 2.94
C THR A 55 -12.70 11.52 4.38
N ALA A 56 -12.96 10.27 4.80
CA ALA A 56 -13.37 9.94 6.16
C ALA A 56 -12.30 10.30 7.20
N ARG A 57 -11.03 9.98 6.94
CA ARG A 57 -9.90 10.38 7.82
C ARG A 57 -9.80 11.90 7.95
N ASN A 58 -10.01 12.63 6.86
CA ASN A 58 -9.98 14.08 6.90
C ASN A 58 -11.12 14.68 7.74
N LEU A 59 -12.25 14.01 7.94
CA LEU A 59 -13.29 14.48 8.88
C LEU A 59 -12.71 14.55 10.30
N VAL A 60 -11.92 13.53 10.67
CA VAL A 60 -11.23 13.44 11.96
C VAL A 60 -10.03 14.40 12.05
N GLY A 61 -9.46 14.81 10.91
CA GLY A 61 -8.43 15.85 10.85
C GLY A 61 -8.83 17.21 11.44
N SER A 62 -10.12 17.43 11.69
CA SER A 62 -10.65 18.65 12.33
C SER A 62 -10.54 18.62 13.87
N TYR A 63 -10.11 17.50 14.48
CA TYR A 63 -9.97 17.34 15.93
C TYR A 63 -8.56 17.74 16.43
N PRO A 64 -8.37 17.94 17.75
CA PRO A 64 -7.05 18.21 18.34
C PRO A 64 -5.99 17.17 17.96
N VAL A 65 -4.71 17.56 17.98
CA VAL A 65 -3.55 16.74 17.55
C VAL A 65 -3.51 15.35 18.20
N SER A 66 -3.87 15.24 19.48
CA SER A 66 -3.94 13.95 20.20
C SER A 66 -4.97 12.99 19.61
N SER A 67 -6.07 13.50 19.04
CA SER A 67 -7.09 12.71 18.35
C SER A 67 -6.62 12.27 16.96
N ARG A 68 -5.81 13.10 16.28
CA ARG A 68 -5.20 12.73 15.00
C ARG A 68 -4.21 11.57 15.15
N LYS A 69 -3.30 11.61 16.14
CA LYS A 69 -2.36 10.51 16.39
C LYS A 69 -3.07 9.19 16.72
N ARG A 70 -4.11 9.25 17.56
CA ARG A 70 -4.94 8.08 17.88
C ARG A 70 -5.62 7.51 16.63
N MET A 71 -6.19 8.38 15.80
CA MET A 71 -6.78 7.97 14.52
C MET A 71 -5.75 7.30 13.61
N LEU A 72 -4.55 7.88 13.46
CA LEU A 72 -3.51 7.32 12.60
C LEU A 72 -3.07 5.94 13.09
N HIS A 73 -2.94 5.74 14.40
CA HIS A 73 -2.68 4.41 14.97
C HIS A 73 -3.77 3.42 14.57
N THR A 74 -5.04 3.73 14.81
CA THR A 74 -6.16 2.84 14.46
C THR A 74 -6.24 2.55 12.96
N VAL A 75 -5.95 3.54 12.10
CA VAL A 75 -5.94 3.35 10.64
C VAL A 75 -4.78 2.46 10.22
N THR A 76 -3.61 2.65 10.81
CA THR A 76 -2.40 1.84 10.54
C THR A 76 -2.68 0.36 10.86
N ASP A 77 -3.26 0.10 12.03
CA ASP A 77 -3.66 -1.25 12.45
C ASP A 77 -4.72 -1.84 11.50
N ALA A 78 -5.74 -1.04 11.14
CA ALA A 78 -6.82 -1.48 10.26
C ALA A 78 -6.35 -1.78 8.83
N GLN A 79 -5.31 -1.08 8.35
CA GLN A 79 -4.66 -1.37 7.07
C GLN A 79 -3.69 -2.56 7.15
N GLY A 80 -3.41 -3.07 8.36
CA GLY A 80 -2.45 -4.16 8.55
C GLY A 80 -1.03 -3.75 8.17
N ILE A 81 -0.67 -2.49 8.44
CA ILE A 81 0.70 -2.01 8.24
C ILE A 81 1.53 -2.49 9.43
N GLU A 82 2.59 -3.23 9.15
CA GLU A 82 3.50 -3.76 10.16
C GLU A 82 4.93 -3.37 9.79
N VAL A 83 5.73 -3.01 10.79
CA VAL A 83 7.15 -2.65 10.63
C VAL A 83 7.96 -3.44 11.63
N MET A 84 8.98 -4.15 11.14
CA MET A 84 9.75 -5.09 11.94
C MET A 84 11.24 -4.89 11.73
N GLU A 85 12.02 -5.06 12.80
CA GLU A 85 13.47 -5.27 12.72
C GLU A 85 13.75 -6.76 12.43
N THR A 86 14.71 -7.02 11.56
CA THR A 86 15.20 -8.36 11.22
C THR A 86 16.70 -8.39 11.45
N GLU A 87 17.31 -9.59 11.48
CA GLU A 87 18.77 -9.73 11.65
C GLU A 87 19.58 -8.96 10.59
N MET A 88 19.01 -8.81 9.39
CA MET A 88 19.70 -8.25 8.22
C MET A 88 19.25 -6.82 7.87
N GLY A 89 18.29 -6.25 8.61
CA GLY A 89 17.69 -4.95 8.29
C GLY A 89 16.25 -4.83 8.78
N TYR A 90 15.34 -4.44 7.88
CA TYR A 90 13.94 -4.15 8.20
C TYR A 90 12.98 -4.85 7.24
N GLU A 91 11.80 -5.20 7.73
CA GLU A 91 10.69 -5.66 6.90
C GLU A 91 9.46 -4.79 7.17
N ILE A 92 8.79 -4.37 6.09
CA ILE A 92 7.55 -3.61 6.14
C ILE A 92 6.48 -4.43 5.42
N ILE A 93 5.32 -4.62 6.05
CA ILE A 93 4.13 -5.19 5.43
C ILE A 93 3.13 -4.06 5.22
N ILE A 94 2.62 -3.93 4.01
CA ILE A 94 1.57 -2.97 3.64
C ILE A 94 0.46 -3.66 2.84
N PRO A 95 -0.72 -3.04 2.71
CA PRO A 95 -1.72 -3.44 1.71
C PRO A 95 -1.11 -3.63 0.31
N GLN A 96 -1.78 -4.44 -0.50
CA GLN A 96 -1.37 -4.64 -1.89
C GLN A 96 -1.41 -3.32 -2.66
N LEU A 97 -0.32 -3.00 -3.37
CA LEU A 97 -0.25 -1.80 -4.20
C LEU A 97 -1.21 -1.92 -5.39
N LEU A 98 -1.88 -0.81 -5.70
CA LEU A 98 -2.76 -0.73 -6.85
C LEU A 98 -1.97 -0.49 -8.15
N PRO A 99 -2.54 -0.89 -9.30
CA PRO A 99 -1.94 -0.60 -10.59
C PRO A 99 -1.77 0.91 -10.83
N LYS A 100 -0.73 1.30 -11.57
CA LYS A 100 -0.54 2.65 -12.09
C LYS A 100 -1.70 3.00 -13.01
N ARG A 101 -2.28 4.20 -12.83
CA ARG A 101 -3.27 4.74 -13.77
C ARG A 101 -2.82 6.11 -14.27
N LYS A 102 -3.49 6.59 -15.32
CA LYS A 102 -3.38 7.98 -15.78
C LYS A 102 -4.06 8.91 -14.76
N GLY A 103 -3.44 9.11 -13.58
CA GLY A 103 -3.95 9.93 -12.48
C GLY A 103 -3.18 9.69 -11.17
N ARG A 104 -2.81 10.76 -10.47
CA ARG A 104 -1.78 10.80 -9.40
C ARG A 104 -2.25 10.45 -7.97
N GLN A 105 -3.19 9.52 -7.75
CA GLN A 105 -3.79 9.35 -6.40
C GLN A 105 -3.90 7.92 -5.84
N ASN A 106 -3.31 6.92 -6.49
CA ASN A 106 -3.60 5.52 -6.16
C ASN A 106 -3.07 5.05 -4.79
N VAL A 107 -2.03 5.69 -4.24
CA VAL A 107 -1.45 5.29 -2.94
C VAL A 107 -1.54 6.38 -1.87
N VAL A 108 -2.18 7.51 -2.15
CA VAL A 108 -2.34 8.62 -1.18
C VAL A 108 -3.02 8.15 0.12
N PHE A 109 -3.90 7.15 0.02
CA PHE A 109 -4.55 6.57 1.19
C PHE A 109 -3.57 5.87 2.15
N LEU A 110 -2.46 5.37 1.61
CA LEU A 110 -1.44 4.56 2.29
C LEU A 110 -0.28 5.40 2.83
N LEU A 111 0.13 6.46 2.13
CA LEU A 111 1.38 7.17 2.45
C LEU A 111 1.40 7.75 3.86
N GLU A 112 0.30 8.37 4.31
CA GLU A 112 0.25 8.96 5.65
C GLU A 112 0.25 7.89 6.77
N PRO A 113 -0.60 6.84 6.73
CA PRO A 113 -0.52 5.75 7.68
C PRO A 113 0.84 5.04 7.69
N LEU A 114 1.44 4.81 6.52
CA LEU A 114 2.78 4.24 6.41
C LEU A 114 3.83 5.14 7.08
N SER A 115 3.84 6.43 6.77
CA SER A 115 4.78 7.38 7.38
C SER A 115 4.60 7.45 8.89
N PHE A 116 3.37 7.34 9.40
CA PHE A 116 3.10 7.29 10.84
C PHE A 116 3.65 6.01 11.47
N ALA A 117 3.45 4.85 10.84
CA ALA A 117 3.97 3.58 11.32
C ALA A 117 5.51 3.60 11.44
N LEU A 118 6.18 4.12 10.40
CA LEU A 118 7.63 4.29 10.39
C LEU A 118 8.10 5.27 11.46
N GLU A 119 7.42 6.40 11.64
CA GLU A 119 7.74 7.36 12.69
C GLU A 119 7.63 6.73 14.10
N CYS A 120 6.57 5.97 14.36
CA CYS A 120 6.41 5.23 15.62
C CYS A 120 7.54 4.24 15.84
N PHE A 121 7.85 3.41 14.83
CA PHE A 121 8.93 2.43 14.91
C PHE A 121 10.29 3.10 15.20
N CYS A 122 10.62 4.21 14.51
CA CYS A 122 11.86 4.95 14.69
C CYS A 122 11.98 5.67 16.04
N ARG A 123 10.88 5.87 16.77
CA ARG A 123 10.91 6.43 18.13
C ARG A 123 11.24 5.38 19.19
N GLU A 124 10.85 4.14 18.94
CA GLU A 124 11.02 3.02 19.88
C GLU A 124 12.36 2.29 19.68
N LYS A 125 12.95 2.41 18.49
CA LYS A 125 14.15 1.70 18.07
C LYS A 125 15.21 2.67 17.57
N GLU A 126 16.47 2.41 17.90
CA GLU A 126 17.58 3.10 17.25
C GLU A 126 17.69 2.61 15.81
N ILE A 127 17.57 3.53 14.84
CA ILE A 127 17.55 3.19 13.43
C ILE A 127 18.93 3.34 12.82
N CYS A 128 19.40 2.30 12.17
CA CYS A 128 20.59 2.37 11.32
C CYS A 128 20.16 2.64 9.88
N ARG A 129 20.24 3.91 9.47
CA ARG A 129 20.05 4.29 8.07
C ARG A 129 21.13 3.66 7.21
N MET A 130 20.72 3.00 6.13
CA MET A 130 21.62 2.26 5.26
C MET A 130 22.14 3.16 4.15
N GLU A 131 23.46 3.19 3.97
CA GLU A 131 24.09 3.83 2.81
C GLU A 131 23.94 2.96 1.57
N GLN A 132 24.19 1.66 1.68
CA GLN A 132 23.99 0.71 0.58
C GLN A 132 22.93 -0.32 0.98
N ALA A 133 21.82 -0.37 0.22
CA ALA A 133 20.69 -1.20 0.57
C ALA A 133 20.22 -2.08 -0.60
N PHE A 134 19.82 -3.29 -0.27
CA PHE A 134 19.01 -4.15 -1.11
C PHE A 134 17.55 -4.00 -0.68
N ILE A 135 16.69 -3.65 -1.63
CA ILE A 135 15.26 -3.41 -1.39
C ILE A 135 14.46 -4.38 -2.27
N CYS A 136 13.66 -5.23 -1.64
CA CYS A 136 12.85 -6.22 -2.35
C CYS A 136 11.36 -6.04 -2.05
N TYR A 137 10.59 -5.73 -3.07
CA TYR A 137 9.13 -5.74 -3.04
C TYR A 137 8.63 -7.14 -3.39
N THR A 138 8.01 -7.80 -2.43
CA THR A 138 7.33 -9.09 -2.63
C THR A 138 5.83 -8.89 -2.61
N TYR A 139 5.21 -9.01 -3.78
CA TYR A 139 3.75 -8.97 -3.92
C TYR A 139 3.18 -10.34 -3.58
N GLU A 140 2.50 -10.45 -2.43
CA GLU A 140 1.76 -11.63 -2.04
C GLU A 140 0.36 -11.57 -2.64
N TYR A 141 0.01 -12.63 -3.37
CA TYR A 141 -1.35 -12.84 -3.87
C TYR A 141 -1.98 -14.01 -3.11
N ALA A 142 -3.18 -13.81 -2.59
CA ALA A 142 -3.93 -14.87 -1.93
C ALA A 142 -4.16 -16.06 -2.89
N LYS A 143 -4.11 -17.27 -2.35
CA LYS A 143 -4.37 -18.49 -3.11
C LYS A 143 -5.73 -18.42 -3.82
N GLY A 144 -5.75 -18.80 -5.10
CA GLY A 144 -6.96 -18.81 -5.93
C GLY A 144 -7.17 -17.56 -6.78
N ILE A 145 -6.28 -16.55 -6.69
CA ILE A 145 -6.27 -15.45 -7.65
C ILE A 145 -5.88 -15.99 -9.03
N PRO A 146 -6.63 -15.66 -10.09
CA PRO A 146 -6.29 -16.11 -11.43
C PRO A 146 -5.00 -15.44 -11.90
N VAL A 147 -4.18 -16.13 -12.71
CA VAL A 147 -2.88 -15.63 -13.19
C VAL A 147 -2.99 -14.25 -13.85
N ARG A 148 -4.08 -13.98 -14.59
CA ARG A 148 -4.35 -12.65 -15.18
C ARG A 148 -4.48 -11.51 -14.17
N GLY A 149 -4.78 -11.83 -12.91
CA GLY A 149 -4.84 -10.89 -11.79
C GLY A 149 -3.48 -10.55 -11.20
N ILE A 150 -2.43 -11.31 -11.55
CA ILE A 150 -1.04 -10.97 -11.21
C ILE A 150 -0.60 -9.86 -12.18
N ARG A 151 -0.09 -8.76 -11.62
CA ARG A 151 0.26 -7.57 -12.39
C ARG A 151 1.77 -7.50 -12.60
N ASP A 152 2.18 -6.93 -13.74
CA ASP A 152 3.58 -6.60 -13.97
C ASP A 152 4.07 -5.57 -12.96
N TYR A 153 5.35 -5.64 -12.58
CA TYR A 153 5.91 -4.80 -11.53
C TYR A 153 5.99 -3.33 -11.91
N ASP A 154 6.25 -3.04 -13.19
CA ASP A 154 6.26 -1.67 -13.72
C ASP A 154 4.87 -1.04 -13.70
N ASN A 155 3.82 -1.84 -13.61
CA ASN A 155 2.43 -1.42 -13.44
C ASN A 155 2.04 -1.18 -11.98
N LEU A 156 2.94 -1.27 -10.98
CA LEU A 156 2.59 -1.03 -9.57
C LEU A 156 3.21 0.26 -9.02
N GLU A 157 2.46 0.99 -8.19
CA GLU A 157 2.84 2.31 -7.64
C GLU A 157 3.84 2.21 -6.47
N ALA A 158 5.02 1.63 -6.72
CA ALA A 158 6.06 1.44 -5.69
C ALA A 158 6.86 2.71 -5.35
N LYS A 159 6.87 3.71 -6.24
CA LYS A 159 7.77 4.87 -6.10
C LYS A 159 7.45 5.72 -4.87
N GLU A 160 6.18 6.13 -4.69
CA GLU A 160 5.81 6.99 -3.56
C GLU A 160 6.03 6.28 -2.22
N VAL A 161 5.91 4.95 -2.19
CA VAL A 161 6.24 4.13 -1.02
C VAL A 161 7.74 4.11 -0.76
N LEU A 162 8.57 3.95 -1.80
CA LEU A 162 10.03 4.03 -1.68
C LEU A 162 10.47 5.41 -1.18
N ASP A 163 9.88 6.49 -1.69
CA ASP A 163 10.20 7.86 -1.27
C ASP A 163 9.91 8.04 0.25
N VAL A 164 8.83 7.45 0.76
CA VAL A 164 8.53 7.44 2.21
C VAL A 164 9.56 6.61 2.97
N ILE A 165 9.88 5.40 2.51
CA ILE A 165 10.88 4.52 3.15
C ILE A 165 12.26 5.19 3.23
N ASN A 166 12.67 5.88 2.17
CA ASN A 166 13.95 6.58 2.07
C ASN A 166 14.12 7.59 3.21
N ALA A 167 13.06 8.31 3.56
CA ALA A 167 13.10 9.30 4.64
C ALA A 167 13.45 8.71 6.01
N PHE A 168 13.24 7.40 6.23
CA PHE A 168 13.46 6.75 7.53
C PHE A 168 14.64 5.77 7.54
N PHE A 169 14.82 4.96 6.49
CA PHE A 169 15.74 3.81 6.53
C PHE A 169 16.95 3.91 5.62
N LEU A 170 16.99 4.84 4.67
CA LEU A 170 18.07 4.95 3.68
C LEU A 170 18.76 6.30 3.80
N LEU A 171 20.04 6.41 3.42
CA LEU A 171 20.70 7.70 3.25
C LEU A 171 20.43 8.29 1.86
N ASP A 172 20.37 7.44 0.85
CA ASP A 172 20.15 7.77 -0.56
C ASP A 172 19.48 6.54 -1.23
N ASP A 173 18.38 6.75 -1.94
CA ASP A 173 17.62 5.69 -2.65
C ASP A 173 17.99 5.57 -4.14
N SER A 174 18.99 6.31 -4.60
CA SER A 174 19.44 6.28 -5.99
C SER A 174 20.08 4.94 -6.34
N GLY A 175 20.05 4.61 -7.64
CA GLY A 175 20.62 3.38 -8.17
C GLY A 175 22.14 3.25 -8.01
N ALA A 176 22.83 4.28 -7.53
CA ALA A 176 24.25 4.19 -7.17
C ALA A 176 24.47 3.41 -5.86
N PHE A 177 23.47 3.43 -4.97
CA PHE A 177 23.57 2.95 -3.60
C PHE A 177 22.57 1.82 -3.31
N CYS A 178 21.40 1.88 -3.93
CA CYS A 178 20.32 0.93 -3.72
C CYS A 178 20.10 -0.01 -4.91
N GLU A 179 19.87 -1.28 -4.61
CA GLU A 179 19.38 -2.28 -5.56
C GLU A 179 17.89 -2.52 -5.30
N LEU A 180 17.07 -2.38 -6.35
CA LEU A 180 15.62 -2.53 -6.27
C LEU A 180 15.17 -3.79 -7.01
N HIS A 181 14.52 -4.69 -6.28
CA HIS A 181 14.06 -5.97 -6.76
C HIS A 181 12.55 -6.13 -6.54
N TYR A 182 11.94 -6.93 -7.40
CA TYR A 182 10.52 -7.26 -7.35
C TYR A 182 10.35 -8.77 -7.47
N ARG A 183 9.43 -9.32 -6.68
CA ARG A 183 9.04 -10.72 -6.77
C ARG A 183 7.56 -10.89 -6.46
N THR A 184 7.03 -12.02 -6.90
CA THR A 184 5.67 -12.45 -6.62
C THR A 184 5.73 -13.72 -5.79
N LYS A 185 4.81 -13.85 -4.82
CA LYS A 185 4.56 -15.13 -4.14
C LYS A 185 3.06 -15.37 -4.01
N VAL A 186 2.66 -16.64 -4.03
CA VAL A 186 1.31 -17.04 -3.63
C VAL A 186 1.31 -17.26 -2.13
N GLY A 187 0.31 -16.73 -1.44
CA GLY A 187 0.23 -16.81 0.00
C GLY A 187 -1.20 -16.80 0.53
N LYS A 188 -1.35 -16.31 1.76
CA LYS A 188 -2.61 -16.34 2.51
C LYS A 188 -3.46 -15.10 2.28
N LYS A 189 -2.83 -13.95 1.99
CA LYS A 189 -3.52 -12.66 1.82
C LYS A 189 -2.90 -11.83 0.69
N ASN A 190 -3.65 -10.85 0.22
CA ASN A 190 -3.13 -9.83 -0.69
C ASN A 190 -2.41 -8.76 0.12
N CYS A 191 -1.08 -8.68 -0.02
CA CYS A 191 -0.27 -7.65 0.63
C CYS A 191 1.05 -7.46 -0.13
N THR A 192 1.80 -6.44 0.26
CA THR A 192 3.18 -6.24 -0.23
C THR A 192 4.13 -6.28 0.96
N HIS A 193 5.11 -7.16 0.89
CA HIS A 193 6.24 -7.17 1.81
C HIS A 193 7.37 -6.37 1.18
N ILE A 194 8.04 -5.54 1.98
CA ILE A 194 9.17 -4.74 1.55
C ILE A 194 10.33 -5.04 2.50
N GLU A 195 11.32 -5.75 1.99
CA GLU A 195 12.54 -6.04 2.72
C GLU A 195 13.58 -4.99 2.40
N ILE A 196 14.22 -4.42 3.43
CA ILE A 196 15.28 -3.43 3.31
C ILE A 196 16.47 -3.99 4.08
N ARG A 197 17.52 -4.40 3.36
CA ARG A 197 18.67 -5.08 3.95
C ARG A 197 19.95 -4.36 3.58
N ARG A 198 20.97 -4.46 4.45
CA ARG A 198 22.30 -3.95 4.10
C ARG A 198 22.82 -4.72 2.89
N LYS A 199 23.36 -4.00 1.92
CA LYS A 199 24.07 -4.61 0.80
C LYS A 199 25.40 -5.17 1.31
N THR A 200 25.46 -6.47 1.56
CA THR A 200 26.72 -7.19 1.75
C THR A 200 27.25 -7.53 0.36
N GLY A 201 28.54 -7.31 0.09
CA GLY A 201 29.14 -7.42 -1.26
C GLY A 201 29.10 -8.79 -1.95
N GLN A 202 28.28 -9.73 -1.49
CA GLN A 202 27.95 -10.98 -2.17
C GLN A 202 26.59 -10.83 -2.85
N MET A 203 26.53 -11.12 -4.16
CA MET A 203 25.25 -11.23 -4.87
C MET A 203 24.36 -12.24 -4.15
N TRP A 204 23.21 -11.78 -3.68
CA TRP A 204 22.23 -12.62 -3.00
C TRP A 204 21.23 -13.16 -4.02
N TYR A 205 21.15 -14.49 -4.14
CA TYR A 205 20.04 -15.16 -4.81
C TYR A 205 19.05 -15.63 -3.73
N PRO A 206 17.85 -15.03 -3.61
CA PRO A 206 16.80 -15.64 -2.79
C PRO A 206 16.51 -17.05 -3.29
N GLU A 207 16.30 -18.01 -2.38
CA GLU A 207 15.72 -19.30 -2.74
C GLU A 207 14.40 -19.05 -3.50
N MET A 208 14.41 -19.40 -4.79
CA MET A 208 13.24 -19.35 -5.66
C MET A 208 12.26 -20.42 -5.19
N ALA A 209 11.38 -20.05 -4.26
CA ALA A 209 10.15 -20.80 -3.99
C ALA A 209 9.19 -20.63 -5.19
N LEU A 210 9.55 -21.23 -6.32
CA LEU A 210 8.59 -21.63 -7.34
C LEU A 210 7.91 -22.90 -6.81
N GLU A 211 7.05 -22.77 -5.81
CA GLU A 211 5.97 -23.74 -5.68
C GLU A 211 5.04 -23.48 -6.86
N SER A 212 5.08 -24.42 -7.81
CA SER A 212 4.28 -24.48 -9.03
C SER A 212 2.86 -23.96 -8.82
N VAL A 213 2.49 -22.97 -9.65
CA VAL A 213 1.12 -22.48 -9.86
C VAL A 213 0.16 -23.64 -10.11
#